data_AF-A0A1F8TYA7-F1
#
_entry.id   AF-A0A1F8TYA7-F1
#
_cell.length_a   1.000
_cell.length_b   1.000
_cell.length_c   1.000
_cell.angle_alpha   90.00
_cell.angle_beta   90.00
_cell.angle_gamma   90.00
#
_symmetry.space_group_name_H-M   'P 1'
#
loop_
_entity.id
_entity.type
_entity.pdbx_description
1 polymer ?
#
loop_
_entity_poly.entity_id
_entity_poly.type
_entity_poly.pdbx_seq_one_letter_code
_entity_poly.pdbx_strand_id
1 'polypeptide(L)' 'MANDMINKCIQDCRDTANKLRSMTNTETNMQVRTALEEGAHHLDLCITECQYSLQQISSK' A
#
# COMPACT_ATOMS: atom_id res chain seq x y z
N MET A 1 3.89 20.66 2.42
CA MET A 1 3.16 20.37 1.17
C MET A 1 3.55 19.02 0.58
N ALA A 2 4.74 18.84 -0.02
CA ALA A 2 5.14 17.54 -0.59
C ALA A 2 5.18 16.40 0.44
N ASN A 3 5.73 16.66 1.64
CA ASN A 3 5.77 15.67 2.73
C ASN A 3 4.36 15.23 3.19
N ASP A 4 3.40 16.16 3.26
CA ASP A 4 2.03 15.85 3.69
C ASP A 4 1.30 14.99 2.65
N MET A 5 1.55 15.23 1.37
CA MET A 5 1.00 14.42 0.28
C MET A 5 1.57 13.00 0.28
N ILE A 6 2.88 12.84 0.52
CA ILE A 6 3.49 11.49 0.58
C ILE A 6 3.02 10.75 1.84
N ASN A 7 2.93 11.43 2.99
CA ASN A 7 2.37 10.83 4.21
C ASN A 7 0.93 10.38 4.01
N LYS A 8 0.11 11.18 3.31
CA LYS A 8 -1.25 10.78 2.95
C LYS A 8 -1.26 9.55 2.04
N CYS A 9 -0.39 9.52 1.02
CA CYS A 9 -0.26 8.36 0.13
C CYS A 9 0.08 7.08 0.92
N ILE A 10 1.01 7.14 1.88
CA ILE A 10 1.36 6.01 2.74
C ILE A 10 0.14 5.49 3.51
N GLN A 11 -0.67 6.38 4.09
CA GLN A 11 -1.87 5.97 4.83
C GLN A 11 -2.91 5.35 3.90
N ASP A 12 -3.20 5.99 2.77
CA ASP A 12 -4.19 5.49 1.81
C ASP A 12 -3.78 4.10 1.25
N CYS A 13 -2.49 3.88 0.97
CA CYS A 13 -1.94 2.59 0.57
C CYS A 13 -2.08 1.54 1.69
N ARG A 14 -1.78 1.91 2.95
CA ARG A 14 -1.87 1.00 4.09
C ARG A 14 -3.30 0.55 4.34
N ASP A 15 -4.24 1.48 4.32
CA ASP A 15 -5.66 1.20 4.51
C ASP A 15 -6.21 0.31 3.39
N THR A 16 -5.82 0.61 2.15
CA THR A 16 -6.23 -0.19 0.98
C THR A 16 -5.62 -1.60 1.03
N ALA A 17 -4.34 -1.74 1.36
CA ALA A 17 -3.69 -3.05 1.48
C ALA A 17 -4.37 -3.92 2.55
N ASN A 18 -4.70 -3.33 3.71
CA ASN A 18 -5.43 -4.03 4.77
C ASN A 18 -6.84 -4.44 4.33
N LYS A 19 -7.53 -3.58 3.57
CA LYS A 19 -8.83 -3.92 2.99
C LYS A 19 -8.73 -5.09 2.01
N LEU A 20 -7.75 -5.08 1.09
CA LEU A 20 -7.54 -6.18 0.16
C LEU A 20 -7.25 -7.50 0.91
N ARG A 21 -6.39 -7.49 1.92
CA ARG A 21 -6.14 -8.65 2.79
C ARG A 21 -7.38 -9.10 3.56
N SER A 22 -8.27 -8.19 3.94
CA SER A 22 -9.52 -8.59 4.60
C SER A 22 -10.46 -9.34 3.65
N MET A 23 -10.48 -8.96 2.37
CA MET A 23 -11.32 -9.56 1.35
C MET A 23 -10.88 -10.98 0.99
N THR A 24 -9.58 -11.28 1.10
CA THR A 24 -9.06 -12.64 0.82
C THR A 24 -9.62 -13.69 1.77
N ASN A 25 -9.99 -13.30 3.00
CA ASN A 25 -10.56 -14.21 4.01
C ASN A 25 -11.96 -14.72 3.64
N THR A 26 -12.69 -13.97 2.80
CA THR A 26 -14.06 -14.31 2.40
C THR A 26 -14.16 -14.72 0.93
N GLU A 27 -13.09 -14.58 0.17
CA GLU A 27 -13.06 -14.89 -1.26
C GLU A 27 -12.86 -16.40 -1.48
N THR A 28 -13.76 -16.99 -2.28
CA THR A 28 -13.74 -18.43 -2.60
C THR A 28 -13.15 -18.70 -3.97
N ASN A 29 -13.17 -17.71 -4.87
CA ASN A 29 -12.52 -17.77 -6.16
C ASN A 29 -10.99 -17.59 -5.98
N MET A 30 -10.23 -18.64 -6.28
CA MET A 30 -8.78 -18.65 -6.11
C MET A 30 -8.07 -17.56 -6.92
N GLN A 31 -8.49 -17.31 -8.16
CA GLN A 31 -7.88 -16.28 -9.01
C GLN A 31 -8.12 -14.88 -8.45
N VAL A 32 -9.33 -14.60 -7.96
CA VAL A 32 -9.63 -13.32 -7.31
C VAL A 32 -8.84 -13.18 -6.01
N ARG A 33 -8.74 -14.25 -5.20
CA ARG A 33 -7.95 -14.24 -3.96
C ARG A 33 -6.49 -13.90 -4.23
N THR A 34 -5.87 -14.53 -5.24
CA THR A 34 -4.50 -14.23 -5.65
C THR A 34 -4.35 -12.77 -6.10
N ALA A 35 -5.27 -12.26 -6.91
CA ALA A 35 -5.21 -10.85 -7.34
C ALA A 35 -5.33 -9.86 -6.16
N LEU A 36 -6.14 -10.17 -5.16
CA LEU A 36 -6.25 -9.37 -3.93
C LEU A 36 -4.94 -9.39 -3.12
N GLU A 37 -4.30 -10.56 -2.99
CA GLU A 37 -3.00 -10.73 -2.31
C GLU A 37 -1.89 -9.96 -3.05
N GLU A 38 -1.80 -10.10 -4.37
CA GLU A 38 -0.84 -9.38 -5.22
C GLU A 38 -1.04 -7.87 -5.14
N GLY A 39 -2.29 -7.40 -5.20
CA GLY A 39 -2.62 -5.98 -5.05
C GLY A 39 -2.18 -5.43 -3.68
N ALA A 40 -2.42 -6.17 -2.60
CA ALA A 40 -1.96 -5.78 -1.27
C ALA A 40 -0.41 -5.71 -1.19
N HIS A 41 0.27 -6.69 -1.80
CA HIS A 41 1.73 -6.72 -1.86
C HIS A 41 2.31 -5.52 -2.61
N HIS A 42 1.73 -5.15 -3.76
CA HIS A 42 2.16 -3.97 -4.50
C HIS A 42 1.98 -2.66 -3.72
N LEU A 43 0.94 -2.56 -2.89
CA LEU A 43 0.75 -1.40 -2.02
C LEU A 43 1.81 -1.33 -0.91
N ASP A 44 2.30 -2.47 -0.38
CA ASP A 44 3.42 -2.48 0.56
C ASP A 44 4.72 -1.97 -0.08
N LEU A 45 4.98 -2.37 -1.33
CA LEU A 45 6.12 -1.86 -2.09
C LEU A 45 5.98 -0.35 -2.32
N CYS A 46 4.79 0.11 -2.69
CA CYS A 46 4.52 1.54 -2.83
C CYS A 46 4.78 2.33 -1.53
N ILE A 47 4.39 1.80 -0.37
CA ILE A 47 4.69 2.42 0.94
C ILE A 47 6.20 2.53 1.14
N THR A 48 6.95 1.48 0.81
CA THR A 48 8.42 1.45 0.94
C THR A 48 9.07 2.56 0.09
N GLU A 49 8.65 2.70 -1.17
CA GLU A 49 9.14 3.74 -2.08
C GLU A 49 8.76 5.16 -1.61
N CYS A 50 7.55 5.33 -1.06
CA CYS A 50 7.12 6.59 -0.46
C CYS A 50 7.97 6.97 0.76
N GLN A 51 8.27 6.00 1.63
CA GLN A 51 9.12 6.20 2.80
C GLN A 51 10.54 6.58 2.40
N TYR A 52 11.12 5.90 1.40
CA TYR A 52 12.41 6.27 0.84
C TYR A 52 12.40 7.69 0.28
N SER A 53 11.37 8.04 -0.51
CA SER A 53 11.22 9.39 -1.07
C SER A 53 11.13 10.46 0.02
N LEU A 54 10.38 10.21 1.10
CA LEU A 54 10.30 11.12 2.26
C LEU A 54 11.65 11.32 2.94
N GLN A 55 12.43 10.25 3.12
CA GLN A 55 13.77 10.34 3.69
C GLN A 55 14.67 11.23 2.83
N GLN A 56 14.67 11.01 1.51
CA GLN A 56 15.48 11.78 0.56
C GLN A 56 15.09 13.26 0.48
N ILE A 57 13.81 13.57 0.64
CA ILE A 57 13.31 14.96 0.67
C ILE A 57 13.65 15.62 2.00
N SER A 58 13.55 14.90 3.12
CA SER A 58 13.77 15.45 4.47
C SER A 58 15.25 15.54 4.85
N SER A 59 16.13 14.84 4.15
CA SER A 59 17.59 14.88 4.33
C SER A 59 18.28 15.98 3.51
N LYS A 60 17.52 16.77 2.75
CA LYS A 60 17.99 17.93 1.99
C LYS A 60 17.48 19.21 2.62
#